data_AF-A0A067BNA7-F1
#
_entry.id   AF-A0A067BNA7-F1
#
_cell.length_a   1.000
_cell.length_b   1.000
_cell.length_c   1.000
_cell.angle_alpha   90.00
_cell.angle_beta   90.00
_cell.angle_gamma   90.00
#
_symmetry.space_group_name_H-M   'P 1'
#
loop_
_entity.id
_entity.type
_entity.pdbx_description
1 polymer ?
#
loop_
_entity_poly.entity_id
_entity_poly.type
_entity_poly.pdbx_seq_one_letter_code
_entity_poly.pdbx_strand_id
1 'polypeptide(L)'
;MLRKVTFELGRCVRETGQAMDRLGLRVLGSNEAREKFSRHRQIMNLYDKVPSVAYDSWVAPNASVIGDETAGAVRSSVALYATA
;
A
#
# COMPACT_ATOMS: atom_id res chain seq x y z
N MET A 1 19.87 -11.21 -1.67
CA MET A 1 19.60 -11.18 -0.22
C MET A 1 19.67 -9.78 0.37
N LEU A 2 20.68 -8.96 0.04
CA LEU A 2 20.85 -7.59 0.57
C LEU A 2 19.59 -6.70 0.45
N ARG A 3 18.90 -6.71 -0.69
CA ARG A 3 17.71 -5.85 -0.94
C ARG A 3 16.51 -6.16 -0.04
N LYS A 4 16.33 -7.42 0.36
CA LYS A 4 15.28 -7.81 1.32
C LYS A 4 15.62 -7.32 2.73
N VAL A 5 16.90 -7.39 3.11
CA VAL A 5 17.36 -6.91 4.42
C VAL A 5 17.21 -5.40 4.52
N THR A 6 17.56 -4.64 3.48
CA THR A 6 17.36 -3.18 3.48
C THR A 6 15.88 -2.79 3.51
N PHE A 7 15.01 -3.56 2.84
CA PHE A 7 13.55 -3.38 2.91
C PHE A 7 13.02 -3.61 4.33
N GLU A 8 13.40 -4.72 4.98
CA GLU A 8 12.96 -5.03 6.35
C GLU A 8 13.54 -4.04 7.38
N LEU A 9 14.78 -3.57 7.21
CA LEU A 9 15.34 -2.51 8.06
C LEU A 9 14.56 -1.20 7.90
N GLY A 10 14.28 -0.78 6.67
CA GLY A 10 13.46 0.41 6.40
C GLY A 10 12.05 0.29 6.98
N ARG A 11 11.47 -0.92 6.89
CA ARG A 11 10.18 -1.24 7.51
C ARG A 11 10.24 -1.12 9.04
N CYS A 12 11.25 -1.69 9.68
CA CYS A 12 11.44 -1.62 11.13
C CYS A 12 11.55 -0.17 11.61
N VAL A 13 12.37 0.66 10.94
CA VAL A 13 12.52 2.09 11.27
C VAL A 13 11.19 2.83 11.12
N ARG A 14 10.47 2.58 10.02
CA ARG A 14 9.17 3.21 9.76
C ARG A 14 8.10 2.80 10.80
N GLU A 15 8.01 1.53 11.14
CA GLU A 15 7.06 1.02 12.14
C GLU A 15 7.37 1.58 13.52
N THR A 16 8.64 1.66 13.90
CA THR A 16 9.10 2.26 15.16
C THR A 16 8.78 3.74 15.22
N GLY A 17 9.05 4.50 14.15
CA GLY A 17 8.73 5.92 14.08
C GLY A 17 7.22 6.19 14.19
N GLN A 18 6.39 5.40 13.50
CA GLN A 18 4.94 5.49 13.62
C GLN A 18 4.43 5.10 15.02
N ALA A 19 5.06 4.14 15.69
CA ALA A 19 4.71 3.79 17.06
C ALA A 19 5.06 4.94 18.02
N MET A 20 6.23 5.55 17.86
CA MET A 20 6.66 6.70 18.65
C MET A 20 5.75 7.91 18.47
N ASP A 21 5.35 8.21 17.23
CA ASP A 21 4.39 9.29 16.92
C ASP A 21 3.02 9.06 17.57
N ARG A 22 2.48 7.83 17.49
CA ARG A 22 1.23 7.45 18.17
C ARG A 22 1.34 7.58 19.69
N LEU A 23 2.49 7.27 20.27
CA LEU A 23 2.74 7.47 21.71
C LEU A 23 2.80 8.96 22.04
N GLY A 24 3.46 9.79 21.21
CA GLY A 24 3.50 11.24 21.36
C GLY A 24 2.11 11.86 21.36
N LEU A 25 1.27 11.51 20.37
CA LEU A 25 -0.13 11.97 20.29
C LEU A 25 -0.95 11.51 21.51
N ARG A 26 -0.72 10.28 21.99
CA ARG A 26 -1.37 9.77 23.20
C ARG A 26 -0.95 10.55 24.47
N VAL A 27 0.31 10.95 24.58
CA VAL A 27 0.80 11.78 25.71
C VAL A 27 0.24 13.20 25.65
N LEU A 28 0.09 13.77 24.45
CA LEU A 28 -0.50 15.09 24.22
C LEU A 28 -2.04 15.11 24.35
N GLY A 29 -2.67 13.95 24.56
CA GLY A 29 -4.12 13.83 24.74
C GLY A 29 -4.93 13.94 23.44
N SER A 30 -4.29 13.97 22.28
CA SER A 30 -4.96 13.98 20.98
C SER A 30 -5.28 12.54 20.53
N ASN A 31 -6.50 12.33 20.04
CA ASN A 31 -6.99 11.01 19.59
C ASN A 31 -6.96 10.84 18.06
N GLU A 32 -6.31 11.76 17.34
CA GLU A 32 -6.26 11.77 15.87
C GLU A 32 -5.69 10.45 15.30
N ALA A 33 -4.73 9.83 16.01
CA ALA A 33 -4.17 8.54 15.64
C ALA A 33 -5.16 7.35 15.73
N ARG A 34 -6.31 7.50 16.43
CA ARG A 34 -7.35 6.46 16.55
C ARG A 34 -8.41 6.56 15.47
N GLU A 35 -8.43 7.65 14.70
CA GLU A 35 -9.45 7.86 13.69
C GLU A 35 -9.28 6.89 12.52
N LYS A 36 -10.38 6.24 12.13
CA LYS A 36 -10.37 5.19 11.10
C LYS A 36 -10.52 5.83 9.72
N PHE A 37 -9.47 6.45 9.22
CA PHE A 37 -9.42 6.85 7.82
C PHE A 37 -9.41 5.61 6.91
N SER A 38 -9.98 5.74 5.71
CA SER A 38 -9.90 4.68 4.70
C SER A 38 -8.43 4.39 4.39
N ARG A 39 -8.01 3.14 4.61
CA ARG A 39 -6.65 2.66 4.31
C ARG A 39 -6.59 1.89 3.00
N HIS A 40 -7.70 1.87 2.25
CA HIS A 40 -7.77 1.20 0.96
C HIS A 40 -6.85 1.91 -0.04
N ARG A 41 -5.98 1.13 -0.69
CA ARG A 41 -5.14 1.59 -1.79
C ARG A 41 -5.48 0.77 -3.03
N GLN A 42 -5.77 1.44 -4.13
CA GLN A 42 -6.10 0.78 -5.40
C GLN A 42 -4.88 0.08 -6.02
N ILE A 43 -3.68 0.61 -5.79
CA ILE A 43 -2.43 0.09 -6.35
C ILE A 43 -1.45 -0.06 -5.19
N MET A 44 -0.90 -1.26 -5.02
CA MET A 44 0.07 -1.53 -3.96
C MET A 44 1.22 -2.40 -4.46
N ASN A 45 2.44 -1.96 -4.18
CA ASN A 45 3.64 -2.73 -4.50
C ASN A 45 3.78 -3.89 -3.51
N LEU A 46 4.24 -5.05 -4.00
CA LEU A 46 4.57 -6.20 -3.16
C LEU A 46 6.08 -6.42 -3.18
N TYR A 47 6.75 -5.95 -2.12
CA TYR A 47 8.21 -5.91 -2.04
C TYR A 47 8.82 -5.19 -3.25
N ASP A 48 9.49 -5.95 -4.11
CA ASP A 48 10.20 -5.47 -5.29
C ASP A 48 9.33 -5.44 -6.55
N LYS A 49 8.10 -5.97 -6.46
CA LYS A 49 7.15 -6.07 -7.56
C LYS A 49 6.29 -4.81 -7.58
N VAL A 50 6.44 -4.02 -8.63
CA VAL A 50 5.70 -2.76 -8.84
C VAL A 50 4.68 -3.00 -9.94
N PRO A 51 3.37 -2.93 -9.66
CA PRO A 51 2.36 -3.09 -10.69
C PRO A 51 2.43 -1.92 -11.67
N SER A 52 2.34 -2.22 -12.96
CA SER A 52 2.35 -1.23 -14.04
C SER A 52 0.96 -1.15 -14.68
N VAL A 53 0.39 0.05 -14.68
CA VAL A 53 -0.96 0.33 -15.17
C VAL A 53 -0.84 1.15 -16.45
N ALA A 54 -1.35 0.62 -17.56
CA ALA A 54 -1.36 1.32 -18.84
C ALA A 54 -2.34 2.51 -18.80
N TYR A 55 -2.04 3.57 -19.54
CA TYR A 55 -2.83 4.81 -19.54
C TYR A 55 -4.29 4.61 -19.98
N ASP A 56 -4.56 3.61 -20.82
CA ASP A 56 -5.87 3.26 -21.35
C ASP A 56 -6.66 2.28 -20.45
N SER A 57 -6.09 1.86 -19.32
CA SER A 57 -6.72 0.92 -18.39
C SER A 57 -7.44 1.66 -17.26
N TRP A 58 -8.62 1.15 -16.88
CA TRP A 58 -9.42 1.73 -15.80
C TRP A 58 -9.47 0.78 -14.60
N VAL A 59 -9.03 1.29 -13.45
CA VAL A 59 -9.04 0.58 -12.16
C VAL A 59 -10.14 1.18 -11.28
N ALA A 60 -11.09 0.33 -10.87
CA ALA A 60 -12.19 0.77 -10.02
C ALA A 60 -11.68 1.27 -8.65
N PRO A 61 -12.31 2.28 -8.02
CA PRO A 61 -11.94 2.79 -6.69
C PRO A 61 -12.05 1.76 -5.57
N ASN A 62 -12.75 0.65 -5.80
CA ASN A 62 -12.92 -0.46 -4.87
C ASN A 62 -12.02 -1.68 -5.17
N ALA A 63 -11.26 -1.63 -6.27
CA ALA A 63 -10.36 -2.72 -6.67
C ALA A 63 -8.93 -2.42 -6.20
N SER A 64 -8.23 -3.46 -5.75
CA SER A 64 -6.81 -3.39 -5.38
C SER A 64 -5.98 -4.29 -6.28
N VAL A 65 -5.03 -3.70 -7.00
CA VAL A 65 -4.01 -4.39 -7.80
C VAL A 65 -2.74 -4.45 -6.95
N ILE A 66 -2.25 -5.66 -6.68
CA ILE A 66 -1.11 -5.88 -5.77
C ILE A 66 -0.05 -6.78 -6.41
N GLY A 67 1.20 -6.32 -6.45
CA GLY A 67 2.34 -7.14 -6.87
C GLY A 67 2.74 -6.99 -8.33
N ASP A 68 3.09 -8.10 -8.98
CA ASP A 68 3.69 -8.11 -10.34
C ASP A 68 2.60 -8.31 -11.39
N GLU A 69 1.62 -7.42 -11.37
CA GLU A 69 0.52 -7.43 -12.33
C GLU A 69 0.74 -6.28 -13.32
N THR A 70 0.92 -6.64 -14.58
CA THR A 70 0.91 -5.70 -15.69
C THR A 70 -0.51 -5.65 -16.23
N ALA A 71 -1.22 -4.55 -15.98
CA ALA A 71 -2.51 -4.32 -16.62
C ALA A 71 -2.25 -3.94 -18.09
N GLY A 72 -2.23 -4.96 -18.95
CA GLY A 72 -1.99 -4.82 -20.39
C GLY A 72 -3.18 -4.18 -21.11
N ALA A 73 -2.85 -3.22 -21.97
CA ALA A 73 -3.73 -2.45 -22.83
C ALA A 73 -4.40 -3.29 -23.93
N VAL A 74 -5.75 -3.32 -23.93
CA VAL A 74 -6.64 -3.28 -25.13
C VAL A 74 -8.07 -2.92 -24.66
N ARG A 75 -8.52 -3.42 -23.49
CA ARG A 75 -9.81 -3.09 -22.83
C ARG A 75 -9.94 -3.77 -21.46
N SER A 76 -8.89 -3.76 -20.66
CA SER A 76 -8.90 -4.40 -19.34
C SER A 76 -9.54 -3.48 -18.30
N SER A 77 -10.82 -3.68 -18.01
CA SER A 77 -11.47 -3.11 -16.83
C SER A 77 -11.25 -4.07 -15.66
N VAL A 78 -10.40 -3.70 -14.70
CA VAL A 78 -10.19 -4.50 -13.49
C VAL A 78 -11.33 -4.18 -12.53
N ALA A 79 -12.47 -4.82 -12.78
CA ALA A 79 -13.61 -4.87 -11.86
C ALA A 79 -13.53 -6.22 -11.13
N LEU A 80 -13.04 -6.19 -9.90
CA LEU A 80 -12.99 -7.34 -8.97
C LEU A 80 -12.13 -8.53 -9.44
N TYR A 81 -10.80 -8.40 -9.38
CA TYR A 81 -9.93 -9.57 -9.17
C TYR A 81 -9.27 -9.45 -7.79
N ALA A 82 -10.03 -9.86 -6.77
CA ALA A 82 -9.46 -10.31 -5.52
C ALA A 82 -9.37 -11.83 -5.61
N THR A 83 -8.17 -12.40 -5.55
CA THR A 83 -7.77 -13.75 -5.06
C THR A 83 -6.67 -14.39 -5.91
N ALA A 84 -5.45 -14.44 -5.36
CA ALA A 84 -4.76 -15.66 -4.92
C ALA A 84 -3.47 -15.28 -4.18
#